data_AF-K5W4S8-F1
#
_entry.id   AF-K5W4S8-F1
#
_cell.length_a   1.000
_cell.length_b   1.000
_cell.length_c   1.000
_cell.angle_alpha   90.00
_cell.angle_beta   90.00
_cell.angle_gamma   90.00
#
_symmetry.space_group_name_H-M   'P 1'
#
loop_
_entity.id
_entity.type
_entity.pdbx_description
1 polymer ?
#
loop_
_entity_poly.entity_id
_entity_poly.type
_entity_poly.pdbx_seq_one_letter_code
_entity_poly.pdbx_strand_id
1 'polypeptide(L)'
;MQEIVQALRDVNATRYMTAVGLTVLLYDHVLTFCDEVRLVWRAPSSFPKYAFLFNRYLVPVCLLLVSYEMCGFVGEAFTDEGCRRLLFACSMLSLASVAVGNILVLMRVVILWDRRRAVMELMVAGFIVCFSAQSALMVISLVKFWPGLQWNSVAGMCITTTKTPFFSGVWAAPMFFEVLVLVSTVLNALDRPSQAALPITRSLHRDGITYFLAVTCFRVLNLTLSIVAQPSETMVVVFFIWGMTTTILNRSLLRMRKMELSYLEETEETEEMLGRSSPFGASDSVVIVDLDAPPHRSSRWLELNKMSNEF
;
A
#
# COMPACT_ATOMS: atom_id res chain seq x y z
N MET A 1 -35.97 18.29 15.14
CA MET A 1 -36.22 17.85 13.75
C MET A 1 -35.02 18.13 12.84
N GLN A 2 -34.47 19.36 12.83
CA GLN A 2 -33.27 19.68 12.03
C GLN A 2 -32.05 18.82 12.37
N GLU A 3 -31.77 18.57 13.66
CA GLU A 3 -30.66 17.71 14.09
C GLU A 3 -30.77 16.27 13.59
N ILE A 4 -31.99 15.70 13.60
CA ILE A 4 -32.24 14.34 13.10
C ILE A 4 -32.03 14.27 11.58
N VAL A 5 -32.47 15.29 10.84
CA VAL A 5 -32.27 15.37 9.39
C VAL A 5 -30.78 15.47 9.05
N GLN A 6 -30.02 16.23 9.83
CA GLN A 6 -28.57 16.35 9.65
C GLN A 6 -27.85 15.03 9.94
N ALA A 7 -28.16 14.38 11.07
CA ALA A 7 -27.58 13.08 11.41
C ALA A 7 -27.86 12.01 10.33
N LEU A 8 -29.07 11.97 9.77
CA LEU A 8 -29.41 11.06 8.66
C LEU A 8 -28.63 11.38 7.37
N ARG A 9 -28.38 12.67 7.10
CA ARG A 9 -27.55 13.08 5.96
C ARG A 9 -26.11 12.60 6.14
N ASP A 10 -25.53 12.74 7.33
CA ASP A 10 -24.16 12.32 7.64
C ASP A 10 -23.99 10.80 7.52
N VAL A 11 -24.97 10.04 8.02
CA VAL A 11 -25.04 8.57 7.89
C VAL A 11 -25.07 8.16 6.42
N ASN A 12 -25.95 8.78 5.62
CA ASN A 12 -26.04 8.47 4.20
C ASN A 12 -24.78 8.88 3.44
N ALA A 13 -24.15 10.00 3.79
CA ALA A 13 -22.87 10.39 3.22
C ALA A 13 -21.79 9.32 3.48
N THR A 14 -21.70 8.80 4.69
CA THR A 14 -20.78 7.70 5.05
C THR A 14 -21.04 6.44 4.22
N ARG A 15 -22.31 6.05 4.09
CA ARG A 15 -22.72 4.89 3.27
C ARG A 15 -22.31 5.05 1.81
N TYR A 16 -22.68 6.17 1.20
CA TYR A 16 -22.40 6.39 -0.22
C TYR A 16 -20.90 6.51 -0.49
N MET A 17 -20.15 7.21 0.35
CA MET A 17 -18.70 7.32 0.20
C MET A 17 -18.00 5.97 0.36
N THR A 18 -18.43 5.17 1.34
CA THR A 18 -17.93 3.80 1.52
C THR A 18 -18.24 2.92 0.31
N ALA A 19 -19.48 2.99 -0.21
CA ALA A 19 -19.90 2.26 -1.40
C ALA A 19 -19.11 2.68 -2.65
N VAL A 20 -18.83 3.98 -2.84
CA VAL A 20 -17.99 4.47 -3.94
C VAL A 20 -16.58 3.89 -3.82
N GLY A 21 -15.97 3.95 -2.63
CA GLY A 21 -14.63 3.41 -2.39
C GLY A 21 -14.55 1.90 -2.65
N LEU A 22 -15.53 1.14 -2.16
CA LEU A 22 -15.63 -0.29 -2.40
C LEU A 22 -15.84 -0.61 -3.89
N THR A 23 -16.71 0.13 -4.57
CA THR A 23 -17.00 -0.08 -6.00
C THR A 23 -15.74 0.14 -6.84
N VAL A 24 -15.03 1.25 -6.60
CA VAL A 24 -13.76 1.54 -7.31
C VAL A 24 -12.74 0.43 -7.05
N LEU A 25 -12.60 0.00 -5.79
CA LEU A 25 -11.65 -1.04 -5.41
C LEU A 25 -11.98 -2.39 -6.07
N LEU A 26 -13.24 -2.82 -6.06
CA LEU A 26 -13.67 -4.07 -6.69
C LEU A 26 -13.56 -4.02 -8.21
N TYR A 27 -13.94 -2.88 -8.82
CA TYR A 27 -13.82 -2.67 -10.25
C TYR A 27 -12.35 -2.73 -10.70
N ASP A 28 -11.46 -2.05 -9.97
CA ASP A 28 -10.03 -2.17 -10.20
C ASP A 28 -9.53 -3.61 -9.98
N HIS A 29 -10.07 -4.30 -8.98
CA HIS A 29 -9.70 -5.66 -8.68
C HIS A 29 -9.90 -6.58 -9.88
N VAL A 30 -11.08 -6.49 -10.49
CA VAL A 30 -11.45 -7.26 -11.70
C VAL A 30 -10.59 -6.86 -12.89
N LEU A 31 -10.40 -5.55 -13.14
CA LEU A 31 -9.64 -5.07 -14.29
C LEU A 31 -8.19 -5.54 -14.29
N THR A 32 -7.55 -5.60 -13.12
CA THR A 32 -6.12 -5.94 -13.04
C THR A 32 -5.88 -7.38 -12.59
N PHE A 33 -6.90 -8.23 -12.51
CA PHE A 33 -6.75 -9.62 -12.09
C PHE A 33 -5.89 -10.45 -13.06
N CYS A 34 -6.05 -10.26 -14.38
CA CYS A 34 -5.23 -10.94 -15.37
C CYS A 34 -3.74 -10.57 -15.22
N ASP A 35 -3.45 -9.28 -15.01
CA ASP A 35 -2.10 -8.80 -14.75
C ASP A 35 -1.58 -9.35 -13.41
N GLU A 36 -2.41 -9.45 -12.38
CA GLU A 36 -2.04 -10.05 -11.10
C GLU A 36 -1.59 -11.51 -11.26
N VAL A 37 -2.37 -12.33 -11.96
CA VAL A 37 -2.04 -13.74 -12.24
C VAL A 37 -0.73 -13.87 -13.01
N ARG A 38 -0.53 -13.02 -14.02
CA ARG A 38 0.70 -13.04 -14.83
C ARG A 38 1.93 -12.56 -14.05
N LEU A 39 1.82 -11.43 -13.33
CA LEU A 39 2.95 -10.68 -12.78
C LEU A 39 3.31 -11.09 -11.34
N VAL A 40 2.34 -11.50 -10.53
CA VAL A 40 2.50 -11.76 -9.10
C VAL A 40 2.43 -13.24 -8.78
N TRP A 41 1.41 -13.95 -9.26
CA TRP A 41 1.22 -15.36 -8.91
C TRP A 41 2.35 -16.25 -9.45
N ARG A 42 2.81 -15.97 -10.67
CA ARG A 42 3.96 -16.66 -11.31
C ARG A 42 5.33 -16.23 -10.78
N ALA A 43 5.42 -15.12 -10.05
CA ALA A 43 6.68 -14.66 -9.49
C ALA A 43 7.20 -15.61 -8.39
N PRO A 44 8.52 -15.70 -8.17
CA PRO A 44 9.07 -16.50 -7.08
C PRO A 44 8.54 -16.05 -5.71
N SER A 45 8.54 -16.97 -4.76
CA SER A 45 8.12 -16.70 -3.39
C SER A 45 9.03 -15.64 -2.76
N SER A 46 8.47 -14.47 -2.44
CA SER A 46 9.20 -13.35 -1.84
C SER A 46 8.29 -12.57 -0.90
N PHE A 47 8.88 -11.82 0.03
CA PHE A 47 8.11 -10.98 0.94
C PHE A 47 7.19 -9.98 0.20
N PRO A 48 7.65 -9.22 -0.83
CA PRO A 48 6.78 -8.29 -1.55
C PRO A 48 5.57 -8.95 -2.21
N LYS A 49 5.72 -10.20 -2.68
CA LYS A 49 4.61 -10.98 -3.25
C LYS A 49 3.49 -11.19 -2.24
N TYR A 50 3.81 -11.72 -1.05
CA TYR A 50 2.79 -11.98 -0.04
C TYR A 50 2.27 -10.69 0.60
N ALA A 51 3.11 -9.67 0.76
CA ALA A 51 2.70 -8.35 1.24
C ALA A 51 1.68 -7.69 0.28
N PHE A 52 1.90 -7.78 -1.03
CA PHE A 52 0.94 -7.35 -2.04
C PHE A 52 -0.37 -8.13 -1.92
N LEU A 53 -0.31 -9.47 -1.96
CA LEU A 53 -1.51 -10.31 -1.91
C LEU A 53 -2.31 -10.10 -0.62
N PHE A 54 -1.63 -9.98 0.53
CA PHE A 54 -2.27 -9.67 1.80
C PHE A 54 -3.12 -8.41 1.71
N ASN A 55 -2.56 -7.27 1.29
CA ASN A 55 -3.32 -6.03 1.14
C ASN A 55 -4.42 -6.14 0.07
N ARG A 56 -4.09 -6.79 -1.04
CA ARG A 56 -4.97 -6.93 -2.20
C ARG A 56 -6.29 -7.63 -1.88
N TYR A 57 -6.27 -8.63 -0.99
CA TYR A 57 -7.46 -9.39 -0.59
C TYR A 57 -8.03 -8.95 0.76
N LEU A 58 -7.19 -8.51 1.70
CA LEU A 58 -7.65 -8.07 3.03
C LEU A 58 -8.59 -6.86 2.94
N VAL A 59 -8.20 -5.84 2.18
CA VAL A 59 -8.92 -4.56 2.17
C VAL A 59 -10.32 -4.71 1.56
N PRO A 60 -10.52 -5.37 0.40
CA PRO A 60 -11.86 -5.63 -0.12
C PRO A 60 -12.74 -6.40 0.87
N VAL A 61 -12.20 -7.41 1.55
CA VAL A 61 -12.95 -8.19 2.56
C VAL A 61 -13.39 -7.29 3.72
N CYS A 62 -12.49 -6.46 4.26
CA CYS A 62 -12.85 -5.54 5.34
C CYS A 62 -13.90 -4.51 4.88
N LEU A 63 -13.75 -3.94 3.68
CA LEU A 63 -14.71 -2.98 3.15
C LEU A 63 -16.06 -3.61 2.83
N LEU A 64 -16.11 -4.88 2.42
CA LEU A 64 -17.35 -5.64 2.27
C LEU A 64 -18.05 -5.86 3.61
N LEU A 65 -17.31 -6.23 4.66
CA LEU A 65 -17.87 -6.43 6.01
C LEU A 65 -18.43 -5.12 6.58
N VAL A 66 -17.69 -4.02 6.45
CA VAL A 66 -18.14 -2.69 6.88
C VAL A 66 -19.34 -2.24 6.05
N SER A 67 -19.32 -2.43 4.73
CA SER A 67 -20.45 -2.05 3.87
C SER A 67 -21.70 -2.88 4.19
N TYR A 68 -21.54 -4.17 4.49
CA TYR A 68 -22.64 -5.04 4.93
C TYR A 68 -23.24 -4.55 6.24
N GLU A 69 -22.43 -4.21 7.23
CA GLU A 69 -22.89 -3.66 8.50
C GLU A 69 -23.66 -2.34 8.29
N MET A 70 -23.16 -1.45 7.45
CA MET A 70 -23.73 -0.12 7.25
C MET A 70 -24.89 -0.07 6.24
N CYS A 71 -25.15 -1.12 5.46
CA CYS A 71 -26.06 -1.03 4.30
C CYS A 71 -27.53 -0.76 4.65
N GLY A 72 -27.95 -0.98 5.90
CA GLY A 72 -29.33 -0.79 6.34
C GLY A 72 -30.32 -1.86 5.86
N PHE A 73 -29.86 -2.86 5.10
CA PHE A 73 -30.66 -4.02 4.66
C PHE A 73 -30.48 -5.26 5.55
N VAL A 74 -29.76 -5.13 6.67
CA VAL A 74 -29.51 -6.24 7.59
C VAL A 74 -30.81 -6.54 8.35
N GLY A 75 -31.37 -7.74 8.14
CA GLY A 75 -32.62 -8.16 8.77
C GLY A 75 -32.53 -8.35 10.29
N GLU A 76 -31.31 -8.46 10.84
CA GLU A 76 -31.05 -8.50 12.27
C GLU A 76 -30.18 -7.32 12.70
N ALA A 77 -30.56 -6.65 13.79
CA ALA A 77 -29.76 -5.60 14.40
C ALA A 77 -28.43 -6.17 14.91
N PHE A 78 -27.32 -5.47 14.68
CA PHE A 78 -26.07 -5.81 15.36
C PHE A 78 -26.22 -5.56 16.86
N THR A 79 -25.53 -6.38 17.66
CA THR A 79 -25.35 -6.08 19.09
C THR A 79 -24.28 -5.01 19.25
N ASP A 80 -24.33 -4.24 20.35
CA ASP A 80 -23.28 -3.27 20.67
C ASP A 80 -21.88 -3.92 20.74
N GLU A 81 -21.82 -5.13 21.26
CA GLU A 81 -20.60 -5.93 21.30
C GLU A 81 -20.14 -6.35 19.90
N GLY A 82 -21.07 -6.67 19.00
CA GLY A 82 -20.79 -6.90 17.58
C GLY A 82 -20.17 -5.67 16.91
N CYS A 83 -20.72 -4.48 17.14
CA CYS A 83 -20.16 -3.22 16.65
C CYS A 83 -18.72 -3.00 17.15
N ARG A 84 -18.48 -3.22 18.45
CA ARG A 84 -17.14 -3.08 19.05
C ARG A 84 -16.12 -4.03 18.44
N ARG A 85 -16.48 -5.31 18.31
CA ARG A 85 -15.58 -6.32 17.73
C ARG A 85 -15.29 -6.03 16.27
N LEU A 86 -16.30 -5.68 15.48
CA LEU A 86 -16.12 -5.39 14.06
C LEU A 86 -15.20 -4.19 13.84
N LEU A 87 -15.48 -3.06 14.52
CA LEU A 87 -14.67 -1.85 14.35
C LEU A 87 -13.27 -2.00 14.93
N PHE A 88 -13.10 -2.70 16.05
CA PHE A 88 -11.78 -3.03 16.59
C PHE A 88 -10.98 -3.88 15.60
N ALA A 89 -11.57 -4.96 15.09
CA ALA A 89 -10.92 -5.85 14.13
C ALA A 89 -10.56 -5.12 12.83
N CYS A 90 -11.50 -4.37 12.24
CA CYS A 90 -11.25 -3.58 11.04
C CYS A 90 -10.16 -2.53 11.26
N SER A 91 -10.12 -1.89 12.43
CA SER A 91 -9.09 -0.91 12.77
C SER A 91 -7.69 -1.55 12.87
N MET A 92 -7.57 -2.72 13.50
CA MET A 92 -6.30 -3.46 13.57
C MET A 92 -5.84 -3.97 12.21
N LEU A 93 -6.77 -4.49 11.39
CA LEU A 93 -6.49 -4.92 10.03
C LEU A 93 -6.09 -3.74 9.13
N SER A 94 -6.70 -2.56 9.32
CA SER A 94 -6.30 -1.33 8.63
C SER A 94 -4.89 -0.87 9.02
N LEU A 95 -4.53 -1.00 10.31
CA LEU A 95 -3.19 -0.69 10.81
C LEU A 95 -2.14 -1.61 10.15
N ALA A 96 -2.42 -2.91 10.08
CA ALA A 96 -1.56 -3.87 9.39
C ALA A 96 -1.46 -3.57 7.88
N SER A 97 -2.58 -3.26 7.23
CA SER A 97 -2.64 -2.88 5.82
C SER A 97 -1.74 -1.67 5.50
N VAL A 98 -1.86 -0.60 6.29
CA VAL A 98 -1.04 0.61 6.17
C VAL A 98 0.44 0.31 6.42
N ALA A 99 0.76 -0.49 7.43
CA ALA A 99 2.14 -0.89 7.73
C ALA A 99 2.78 -1.62 6.54
N VAL A 100 2.08 -2.62 5.99
CA VAL A 100 2.55 -3.37 4.82
C VAL A 100 2.70 -2.47 3.60
N GLY A 101 1.76 -1.55 3.36
CA GLY A 101 1.86 -0.58 2.28
C GLY A 101 3.09 0.33 2.40
N ASN A 102 3.36 0.83 3.61
CA ASN A 102 4.53 1.65 3.90
C ASN A 102 5.85 0.88 3.79
N ILE A 103 5.87 -0.42 4.14
CA ILE A 103 7.04 -1.28 3.95
C ILE A 103 7.32 -1.50 2.45
N LEU A 104 6.29 -1.80 1.65
CA LEU A 104 6.44 -1.97 0.19
C LEU A 104 6.98 -0.70 -0.48
N VAL A 105 6.50 0.46 -0.02
CA VAL A 105 6.99 1.78 -0.41
C VAL A 105 8.45 1.99 0.00
N LEU A 106 8.78 1.66 1.25
CA LEU A 106 10.13 1.81 1.81
C LEU A 106 11.15 1.01 1.00
N MET A 107 10.82 -0.23 0.64
CA MET A 107 11.67 -1.09 -0.19
C MET A 107 12.05 -0.42 -1.52
N ARG A 108 11.10 0.27 -2.17
CA ARG A 108 11.33 0.98 -3.43
C ARG A 108 12.28 2.15 -3.28
N VAL A 109 12.13 2.93 -2.20
CA VAL A 109 12.94 4.12 -1.96
C VAL A 109 14.38 3.74 -1.61
N VAL A 110 14.58 2.62 -0.90
CA VAL A 110 15.92 2.08 -0.61
C VAL A 110 16.64 1.68 -1.90
N ILE A 111 15.94 1.09 -2.87
CA ILE A 111 16.49 0.77 -4.20
C ILE A 111 16.88 2.06 -4.93
N LEU A 112 16.02 3.08 -4.88
CA LEU A 112 16.25 4.36 -5.56
C LEU A 112 17.53 5.09 -5.06
N TRP A 113 17.85 4.95 -3.78
CA TRP A 113 19.06 5.52 -3.19
C TRP A 113 20.28 4.62 -3.29
N ASP A 114 20.22 3.55 -4.09
CA ASP A 114 21.32 2.60 -4.30
C ASP A 114 21.90 2.09 -2.95
N ARG A 115 20.98 1.78 -2.02
CA ARG A 115 21.30 1.29 -0.66
C ARG A 115 22.27 2.20 0.14
N ARG A 116 22.31 3.51 -0.12
CA ARG A 116 23.05 4.47 0.74
C ARG A 116 22.59 4.32 2.20
N ARG A 117 23.48 3.82 3.07
CA ARG A 117 23.17 3.43 4.46
C ARG A 117 22.48 4.53 5.26
N ALA A 118 22.94 5.78 5.13
CA ALA A 118 22.35 6.91 5.84
C ALA A 118 20.87 7.14 5.49
N VAL A 119 20.49 7.01 4.21
CA VAL A 119 19.09 7.18 3.80
C VAL A 119 18.26 5.98 4.25
N MET A 120 18.80 4.77 4.14
CA MET A 120 18.15 3.56 4.63
C MET A 120 17.87 3.64 6.14
N GLU A 121 18.87 4.01 6.95
CA GLU A 121 18.76 4.15 8.40
C GLU A 121 17.72 5.22 8.76
N LEU A 122 17.74 6.39 8.10
CA LEU A 122 16.75 7.43 8.29
C LEU A 122 15.33 6.96 7.97
N MET A 123 15.14 6.26 6.86
CA MET A 123 13.83 5.79 6.42
C MET A 123 13.29 4.68 7.33
N VAL A 124 14.13 3.74 7.74
CA VAL A 124 13.76 2.66 8.67
C VAL A 124 13.45 3.23 10.06
N ALA A 125 14.27 4.15 10.58
CA ALA A 125 14.01 4.83 11.84
C ALA A 125 12.71 5.64 11.78
N GLY A 126 12.49 6.39 10.70
CA GLY A 126 11.26 7.13 10.45
C GLY A 126 10.04 6.22 10.42
N PHE A 127 10.12 5.07 9.74
CA PHE A 127 9.04 4.07 9.73
C PHE A 127 8.74 3.55 11.13
N ILE A 128 9.76 3.12 11.88
CA ILE A 128 9.57 2.57 13.23
C ILE A 128 8.92 3.60 14.15
N VAL A 129 9.40 4.84 14.15
CA VAL A 129 8.86 5.92 14.99
C VAL A 129 7.41 6.22 14.62
N CYS A 130 7.12 6.43 13.33
CA CYS A 130 5.78 6.78 12.87
C CYS A 130 4.78 5.64 13.06
N PHE A 131 5.19 4.41 12.78
CA PHE A 131 4.33 3.24 12.98
C PHE A 131 4.04 2.97 14.46
N SER A 132 5.04 3.14 15.33
CA SER A 132 4.84 3.02 16.78
C SER A 132 3.89 4.08 17.30
N ALA A 133 4.07 5.34 16.85
CA ALA A 133 3.16 6.44 17.19
C ALA A 133 1.73 6.16 16.70
N GLN A 134 1.57 5.76 15.43
CA GLN A 134 0.26 5.41 14.86
C GLN A 134 -0.42 4.28 15.65
N SER A 135 0.33 3.23 15.99
CA SER A 135 -0.19 2.08 16.73
C SER A 135 -0.66 2.49 18.13
N ALA A 136 0.16 3.25 18.86
CA ALA A 136 -0.21 3.75 20.18
C ALA A 136 -1.45 4.65 20.14
N LEU A 137 -1.49 5.60 19.19
CA LEU A 137 -2.62 6.52 19.01
C LEU A 137 -3.90 5.80 18.59
N MET A 138 -3.79 4.74 17.77
CA MET A 138 -4.92 3.91 17.38
C MET A 138 -5.49 3.15 18.59
N VAL A 139 -4.64 2.50 19.39
CA VAL A 139 -5.07 1.77 20.60
C VAL A 139 -5.72 2.72 21.60
N ILE A 140 -5.11 3.88 21.88
CA ILE A 140 -5.69 4.89 22.77
C ILE A 140 -7.05 5.36 22.24
N SER A 141 -7.16 5.62 20.94
CA SER A 141 -8.42 6.07 20.33
C SER A 141 -9.52 5.03 20.46
N LEU A 142 -9.21 3.76 20.20
CA LEU A 142 -10.18 2.66 20.33
C LEU A 142 -10.67 2.47 21.76
N VAL A 143 -9.76 2.56 22.75
CA VAL A 143 -10.14 2.49 24.18
C VAL A 143 -11.07 3.65 24.55
N LYS A 144 -10.84 4.86 24.02
CA LYS A 144 -11.69 6.03 24.27
C LYS A 144 -13.02 5.97 23.52
N PHE A 145 -13.08 5.32 22.35
CA PHE A 145 -14.33 5.11 21.61
C PHE A 145 -15.18 3.98 22.18
N TRP A 146 -14.57 2.98 22.82
CA TRP A 146 -15.24 1.79 23.35
C TRP A 146 -16.59 2.05 24.07
N PRO A 147 -16.70 2.98 25.04
CA PRO A 147 -17.96 3.22 25.73
C PRO A 147 -19.03 3.91 24.87
N GLY A 148 -18.64 4.62 23.81
CA GLY A 148 -19.56 5.34 22.92
C GLY A 148 -19.94 4.56 21.67
N LEU A 149 -19.45 3.34 21.52
CA LEU A 149 -19.65 2.53 20.33
C LEU A 149 -20.79 1.53 20.54
N GLN A 150 -21.86 1.75 19.78
CA GLN A 150 -23.14 1.06 19.93
C GLN A 150 -23.89 0.98 18.60
N TRP A 151 -24.82 0.03 18.51
CA TRP A 151 -25.73 -0.06 17.36
C TRP A 151 -26.81 1.00 17.47
N ASN A 152 -27.05 1.75 16.39
CA ASN A 152 -28.15 2.67 16.32
C ASN A 152 -29.21 2.14 15.34
N SER A 153 -30.38 1.78 15.87
CA SER A 153 -31.49 1.22 15.09
C SER A 153 -32.12 2.21 14.10
N VAL A 154 -32.07 3.52 14.39
CA VAL A 154 -32.59 4.57 13.50
C VAL A 154 -31.65 4.79 12.33
N ALA A 155 -30.34 4.82 12.60
CA ALA A 155 -29.32 4.92 11.57
C ALA A 155 -29.20 3.61 10.80
N GLY A 156 -29.45 2.46 11.43
CA GLY A 156 -29.21 1.13 10.85
C GLY A 156 -27.73 0.85 10.63
N MET A 157 -26.88 1.29 11.57
CA MET A 157 -25.43 1.08 11.58
C MET A 157 -24.84 1.32 12.98
N CYS A 158 -23.60 0.86 13.17
CA CYS A 158 -22.75 1.15 14.30
C CYS A 158 -22.28 2.61 14.26
N ILE A 159 -22.49 3.34 15.35
CA ILE A 159 -22.09 4.75 15.47
C ILE A 159 -21.15 4.94 16.67
N THR A 160 -20.32 5.96 16.59
CA THR A 160 -19.55 6.46 17.74
C THR A 160 -20.17 7.77 18.25
N THR A 161 -20.54 7.80 19.53
CA THR A 161 -21.03 9.02 20.19
C THR A 161 -19.91 9.82 20.86
N THR A 162 -18.68 9.31 20.84
CA THR A 162 -17.53 9.90 21.52
C THR A 162 -16.51 10.40 20.49
N LYS A 163 -15.93 11.58 20.74
CA LYS A 163 -14.77 12.13 20.00
C LYS A 163 -13.54 12.10 20.88
N THR A 164 -12.38 11.85 20.28
CA THR A 164 -11.10 11.91 20.97
C THR A 164 -10.05 12.63 20.11
N PRO A 165 -9.27 13.56 20.67
CA PRO A 165 -8.23 14.26 19.91
C PRO A 165 -7.10 13.33 19.48
N PHE A 166 -6.91 12.17 20.14
CA PHE A 166 -5.90 11.19 19.75
C PHE A 166 -6.16 10.58 18.36
N PHE A 167 -7.40 10.62 17.88
CA PHE A 167 -7.77 10.04 16.58
C PHE A 167 -7.17 10.80 15.40
N SER A 168 -6.98 12.12 15.51
CA SER A 168 -6.31 12.88 14.45
C SER A 168 -4.84 12.47 14.30
N GLY A 169 -4.21 12.12 15.41
CA GLY A 169 -2.85 11.60 15.44
C GLY A 169 -2.67 10.28 14.67
N VAL A 170 -3.72 9.46 14.57
CA VAL A 170 -3.72 8.20 13.79
C VAL A 170 -3.47 8.46 12.31
N TRP A 171 -3.92 9.61 11.80
CA TRP A 171 -3.74 10.03 10.40
C TRP A 171 -2.46 10.83 10.21
N ALA A 172 -2.10 11.66 11.20
CA ALA A 172 -0.89 12.49 11.14
C ALA A 172 0.40 11.67 11.13
N ALA A 173 0.48 10.59 11.92
CA ALA A 173 1.68 9.76 12.01
C ALA A 173 2.10 9.10 10.67
N PRO A 174 1.24 8.36 9.95
CA PRO A 174 1.59 7.82 8.64
C PRO A 174 1.79 8.91 7.59
N MET A 175 1.04 10.01 7.65
CA MET A 175 1.22 11.15 6.75
C MET A 175 2.64 11.75 6.85
N PHE A 176 3.17 11.88 8.06
CA PHE A 176 4.54 12.38 8.25
C PHE A 176 5.57 11.47 7.56
N PHE A 177 5.43 10.16 7.70
CA PHE A 177 6.30 9.19 7.02
C PHE A 177 6.17 9.27 5.49
N GLU A 178 4.94 9.36 4.98
CA GLU A 178 4.69 9.49 3.53
C GLU A 178 5.31 10.78 2.96
N VAL A 179 5.25 11.89 3.68
CA VAL A 179 5.90 13.16 3.30
C VAL A 179 7.43 13.01 3.30
N LEU A 180 8.00 12.36 4.31
CA LEU A 180 9.44 12.08 4.38
C LEU A 180 9.91 11.24 3.18
N VAL A 181 9.12 10.23 2.79
CA VAL A 181 9.39 9.40 1.61
C VAL A 181 9.25 10.18 0.31
N LEU A 182 8.22 11.02 0.18
CA LEU A 182 8.01 11.88 -0.98
C LEU A 182 9.18 12.85 -1.16
N VAL A 183 9.57 13.56 -0.09
CA VAL A 183 10.71 14.48 -0.11
C VAL A 183 11.98 13.75 -0.51
N SER A 184 12.24 12.57 0.06
CA SER A 184 13.40 11.76 -0.31
C SER A 184 13.38 11.34 -1.79
N THR A 185 12.22 10.98 -2.32
CA THR A 185 12.04 10.59 -3.73
C THR A 185 12.30 11.79 -4.67
N VAL A 186 11.85 12.99 -4.29
CA VAL A 186 12.10 14.23 -5.06
C VAL A 186 13.57 14.63 -4.98
N LEU A 187 14.18 14.60 -3.79
CA LEU A 187 15.60 14.91 -3.63
C LEU A 187 16.49 13.98 -4.45
N ASN A 188 16.17 12.68 -4.50
CA ASN A 188 16.89 11.74 -5.35
C ASN A 188 16.75 12.09 -6.85
N ALA A 189 15.54 12.46 -7.29
CA ALA A 189 15.30 12.85 -8.68
C ALA A 189 16.12 14.08 -9.09
N LEU A 190 16.36 15.01 -8.16
CA LEU A 190 17.15 16.22 -8.37
C LEU A 190 18.66 15.96 -8.28
N ASP A 191 19.10 15.06 -7.39
CA ASP A 191 20.52 14.70 -7.20
C ASP A 191 21.09 13.90 -8.39
N ARG A 192 20.26 13.07 -9.05
CA ARG A 192 20.72 12.12 -10.08
C ARG A 192 19.95 12.21 -11.41
N PRO A 193 20.01 13.35 -12.12
CA PRO A 193 19.26 13.54 -13.37
C PRO A 193 19.68 12.58 -14.50
N SER A 194 20.94 12.12 -14.51
CA SER A 194 21.43 11.14 -15.50
C SER A 194 20.88 9.73 -15.26
N GLN A 195 20.70 9.30 -14.01
CA GLN A 195 20.05 8.02 -13.69
C GLN A 195 18.53 8.09 -13.90
N ALA A 196 17.92 9.28 -13.77
CA ALA A 196 16.53 9.51 -14.16
C ALA A 196 16.28 9.40 -15.67
N ALA A 197 17.33 9.29 -16.51
CA ALA A 197 17.19 8.95 -17.92
C ALA A 197 16.93 7.45 -18.15
N LEU A 198 17.29 6.57 -17.21
CA LEU A 198 16.99 5.15 -17.31
C LEU A 198 15.47 4.93 -17.22
N PRO A 199 14.87 4.14 -18.14
CA PRO A 199 13.42 3.95 -18.20
C PRO A 199 12.79 3.52 -16.87
N ILE A 200 13.43 2.59 -16.15
CA ILE A 200 12.96 2.09 -14.85
C ILE A 200 12.96 3.20 -13.79
N THR A 201 14.08 3.90 -13.61
CA THR A 201 14.22 4.98 -12.61
C THR A 201 13.30 6.15 -12.92
N ARG A 202 13.16 6.50 -14.21
CA ARG A 202 12.24 7.55 -14.66
C ARG A 202 10.80 7.25 -14.29
N SER A 203 10.36 6.01 -14.53
CA SER A 203 9.00 5.62 -14.16
C SER A 203 8.84 5.50 -12.64
N LEU A 204 9.86 5.04 -11.93
CA LEU A 204 9.84 4.98 -10.47
C LEU A 204 9.67 6.38 -9.85
N HIS A 205 10.32 7.41 -10.39
CA HIS A 205 10.09 8.79 -9.99
C HIS A 205 8.71 9.31 -10.41
N ARG A 206 8.32 9.16 -11.68
CA ARG A 206 7.05 9.73 -12.19
C ARG A 206 5.83 9.09 -11.53
N ASP A 207 5.79 7.77 -11.51
CA ASP A 207 4.70 7.00 -10.92
C ASP A 207 4.76 7.03 -9.39
N GLY A 208 5.96 7.03 -8.80
CA GLY A 208 6.17 7.17 -7.36
C GLY A 208 5.68 8.52 -6.85
N ILE A 209 6.10 9.63 -7.45
CA ILE A 209 5.67 10.98 -7.04
C ILE A 209 4.15 11.13 -7.17
N THR A 210 3.56 10.67 -8.28
CA THR A 210 2.11 10.73 -8.49
C THR A 210 1.36 9.93 -7.41
N TYR A 211 1.86 8.73 -7.08
CA TYR A 211 1.35 7.91 -6.00
C TYR A 211 1.41 8.64 -4.65
N PHE A 212 2.58 9.13 -4.26
CA PHE A 212 2.78 9.76 -2.95
C PHE A 212 1.98 11.05 -2.81
N LEU A 213 1.87 11.85 -3.86
CA LEU A 213 1.02 13.04 -3.86
C LEU A 213 -0.45 12.67 -3.66
N ALA A 214 -0.97 11.69 -4.41
CA ALA A 214 -2.36 11.28 -4.28
C ALA A 214 -2.68 10.76 -2.87
N VAL A 215 -1.83 9.88 -2.33
CA VAL A 215 -2.00 9.35 -0.96
C VAL A 215 -1.91 10.47 0.08
N THR A 216 -0.93 11.38 -0.06
CA THR A 216 -0.77 12.53 0.85
C THR A 216 -2.02 13.42 0.82
N CYS A 217 -2.58 13.71 -0.35
CA CYS A 217 -3.84 14.47 -0.47
C CYS A 217 -5.00 13.78 0.26
N PHE A 218 -5.15 12.46 0.10
CA PHE A 218 -6.17 11.72 0.84
C PHE A 218 -5.91 11.72 2.36
N ARG A 219 -4.67 11.63 2.81
CA ARG A 219 -4.33 11.74 4.24
C ARG A 219 -4.63 13.12 4.80
N VAL A 220 -4.30 14.19 4.08
CA VAL A 220 -4.64 15.56 4.47
C VAL A 220 -6.15 15.69 4.64
N LEU A 221 -6.94 15.18 3.68
CA LEU A 221 -8.40 15.20 3.77
C LEU A 221 -8.90 14.47 5.04
N ASN A 222 -8.39 13.27 5.32
CA ASN A 222 -8.73 12.51 6.53
C ASN A 222 -8.34 13.26 7.81
N LEU A 223 -7.14 13.83 7.84
CA LEU A 223 -6.63 14.59 8.98
C LEU A 223 -7.50 15.82 9.25
N THR A 224 -7.80 16.61 8.21
CA THR A 224 -8.66 17.80 8.33
C THR A 224 -10.04 17.43 8.85
N LEU A 225 -10.67 16.39 8.30
CA LEU A 225 -11.97 15.93 8.78
C LEU A 225 -11.91 15.39 10.21
N SER A 226 -10.85 14.68 10.59
CA SER A 226 -10.69 14.18 11.96
C SER A 226 -10.60 15.31 13.02
N ILE A 227 -10.10 16.48 12.62
CA ILE A 227 -9.97 17.65 13.50
C ILE A 227 -11.30 18.42 13.53
N VAL A 228 -11.80 18.80 12.35
CA VAL A 228 -12.89 19.78 12.20
C VAL A 228 -14.27 19.13 12.31
N ALA A 229 -14.44 17.90 11.82
CA ALA A 229 -15.76 17.30 11.64
C ALA A 229 -16.39 16.86 12.97
N GLN A 230 -17.71 16.74 12.97
CA GLN A 230 -18.46 16.18 14.10
C GLN A 230 -18.19 14.66 14.25
N PRO A 231 -18.47 14.04 15.42
CA PRO A 231 -18.21 12.62 15.63
C PRO A 231 -18.88 11.73 14.56
N SER A 232 -20.09 12.09 14.13
CA SER A 232 -20.86 11.41 13.06
C SER A 232 -20.16 11.47 11.70
N GLU A 233 -19.48 12.58 11.41
CA GLU A 233 -18.86 12.87 10.12
C GLU A 233 -17.42 12.31 10.03
N THR A 234 -16.82 11.93 11.15
CA THR A 234 -15.41 11.54 11.22
C THR A 234 -15.11 10.28 10.40
N MET A 235 -16.11 9.42 10.18
CA MET A 235 -15.98 8.17 9.41
C MET A 235 -16.35 8.30 7.92
N VAL A 236 -16.86 9.45 7.48
CA VAL A 236 -17.48 9.63 6.14
C VAL A 236 -16.54 9.19 5.02
N VAL A 237 -15.26 9.57 5.09
CA VAL A 237 -14.29 9.31 4.03
C VAL A 237 -13.25 8.26 4.39
N VAL A 238 -13.26 7.71 5.62
CA VAL A 238 -12.19 6.83 6.10
C VAL A 238 -12.09 5.57 5.25
N PHE A 239 -13.20 4.89 5.02
CA PHE A 239 -13.26 3.68 4.21
C PHE A 239 -13.06 3.96 2.72
N PHE A 240 -13.58 5.09 2.23
CA PHE A 240 -13.31 5.57 0.88
C PHE A 240 -11.80 5.74 0.64
N ILE A 241 -11.11 6.45 1.53
CA ILE A 241 -9.68 6.69 1.46
C ILE A 241 -8.90 5.39 1.56
N TRP A 242 -9.31 4.45 2.42
CA TRP A 242 -8.65 3.15 2.52
C TRP A 242 -8.76 2.36 1.20
N GLY A 243 -9.94 2.35 0.57
CA GLY A 243 -10.13 1.75 -0.76
C GLY A 243 -9.30 2.44 -1.85
N MET A 244 -9.30 3.77 -1.88
CA MET A 244 -8.54 4.55 -2.86
C MET A 244 -7.03 4.37 -2.73
N THR A 245 -6.48 4.49 -1.51
CA THR A 245 -5.04 4.32 -1.25
C THR A 245 -4.57 2.91 -1.61
N THR A 246 -5.39 1.89 -1.31
CA THR A 246 -5.10 0.50 -1.70
C THR A 246 -5.15 0.30 -3.21
N THR A 247 -6.12 0.90 -3.89
CA THR A 247 -6.23 0.87 -5.36
C THR A 247 -4.99 1.49 -6.01
N ILE A 248 -4.57 2.66 -5.53
CA ILE A 248 -3.40 3.38 -6.04
C ILE A 248 -2.11 2.61 -5.77
N LEU A 249 -1.96 2.01 -4.58
CA LEU A 249 -0.84 1.14 -4.24
C LEU A 249 -0.76 -0.07 -5.18
N ASN A 250 -1.88 -0.76 -5.39
CA ASN A 250 -1.94 -1.96 -6.24
C ASN A 250 -1.54 -1.64 -7.68
N ARG A 251 -2.10 -0.57 -8.27
CA ARG A 251 -1.75 -0.12 -9.62
C ARG A 251 -0.27 0.25 -9.74
N SER A 252 0.25 0.96 -8.74
CA SER A 252 1.67 1.34 -8.71
C SER A 252 2.58 0.11 -8.65
N LEU A 253 2.22 -0.92 -7.89
CA LEU A 253 2.97 -2.19 -7.77
C LEU A 253 2.92 -3.01 -9.06
N LEU A 254 1.74 -3.17 -9.66
CA LEU A 254 1.61 -3.91 -10.91
C LEU A 254 2.33 -3.22 -12.07
N ARG A 255 2.24 -1.89 -12.18
CA ARG A 255 2.98 -1.13 -13.21
C ARG A 255 4.48 -1.30 -13.08
N MET A 256 5.02 -1.17 -11.88
CA MET A 256 6.45 -1.37 -11.62
C MET A 256 6.87 -2.78 -12.03
N ARG A 257 6.11 -3.81 -11.61
CA ARG A 257 6.45 -5.19 -11.93
C ARG A 257 6.41 -5.48 -13.43
N LYS A 258 5.45 -4.89 -14.15
CA LYS A 258 5.35 -4.99 -15.61
C LYS A 258 6.56 -4.38 -16.30
N MET A 259 7.03 -3.23 -15.83
CA MET A 259 8.21 -2.55 -16.38
C MET A 259 9.51 -3.28 -16.09
N GLU A 260 9.67 -3.81 -14.87
CA GLU A 260 10.82 -4.66 -14.51
C GLU A 260 10.96 -5.84 -15.46
N LEU A 261 9.87 -6.55 -15.73
CA LEU A 261 9.90 -7.70 -16.64
C LEU A 261 10.16 -7.29 -18.09
N SER A 262 9.57 -6.18 -18.56
CA SER A 262 9.79 -5.70 -19.93
C SER A 262 11.26 -5.31 -20.16
N TYR A 263 11.90 -4.70 -19.16
CA TYR A 263 13.31 -4.35 -19.22
C TYR A 263 14.24 -5.57 -19.23
N LEU A 264 13.89 -6.61 -18.45
CA LEU A 264 14.65 -7.87 -18.45
C LEU A 264 14.55 -8.57 -19.80
N GLU A 265 13.35 -8.63 -20.40
CA GLU A 265 13.12 -9.16 -21.74
C GLU A 265 13.97 -8.41 -22.80
N GLU A 266 13.97 -7.06 -22.78
CA GLU A 266 14.79 -6.24 -23.69
C GLU A 266 16.30 -6.47 -23.51
N THR A 267 16.75 -6.70 -22.28
CA THR A 267 18.17 -6.93 -21.98
C THR A 267 18.62 -8.31 -22.49
N GLU A 268 17.81 -9.35 -22.26
CA GLU A 268 18.08 -10.70 -22.76
C GLU A 268 18.10 -10.75 -24.30
N GLU A 269 17.16 -10.08 -24.97
CA GLU A 269 17.17 -9.99 -26.45
C GLU A 269 18.42 -9.27 -26.98
N THR A 270 18.86 -8.22 -26.30
CA THR A 270 20.08 -7.48 -26.66
C THR A 270 21.32 -8.36 -26.52
N GLU A 271 21.41 -9.14 -25.43
CA GLU A 271 22.51 -10.10 -25.21
C GLU A 271 22.49 -11.23 -26.24
N GLU A 272 21.33 -11.78 -26.60
CA GLU A 272 21.22 -12.83 -27.62
C GLU A 272 21.63 -12.31 -29.01
N MET A 273 21.24 -11.08 -29.36
CA MET A 273 21.62 -10.41 -30.61
C MET A 273 23.12 -10.12 -30.69
N LEU A 274 23.73 -9.66 -29.59
CA LEU A 274 25.19 -9.48 -29.49
C LEU A 274 25.93 -10.83 -29.58
N GLY A 275 25.40 -11.86 -28.91
CA GLY A 275 25.94 -13.23 -28.98
C GLY A 275 25.88 -13.83 -30.40
N ARG A 276 24.83 -13.55 -31.17
CA ARG A 276 24.68 -14.02 -32.56
C ARG A 276 25.49 -13.23 -33.59
N SER A 277 25.77 -11.95 -33.34
CA SER A 277 26.48 -11.08 -34.28
C SER A 277 28.00 -11.08 -34.11
N SER A 278 28.53 -11.66 -33.02
CA SER A 278 29.98 -11.80 -32.84
C SER A 278 30.56 -12.87 -33.78
N PRO A 279 31.45 -12.51 -34.74
CA PRO A 279 32.15 -13.47 -35.59
C PRO A 279 33.17 -14.32 -34.82
N PHE A 280 33.48 -13.92 -33.59
CA PHE A 280 34.39 -14.59 -32.68
C PHE A 280 33.53 -15.15 -31.55
N GLY A 281 33.36 -16.47 -31.50
CA GLY A 281 32.62 -17.14 -30.43
C GLY A 281 33.03 -16.61 -29.06
N ALA A 282 32.04 -16.35 -28.21
CA ALA A 282 32.21 -15.66 -26.94
C ALA A 282 33.43 -16.17 -26.15
N SER A 283 34.50 -15.36 -26.13
CA SER A 283 35.59 -15.51 -25.17
C SER A 283 35.60 -14.27 -24.29
N ASP A 284 35.34 -14.54 -23.02
CA ASP A 284 35.68 -13.75 -21.84
C ASP A 284 35.06 -12.34 -21.67
N SER A 285 34.11 -12.34 -20.72
CA SER A 285 33.90 -11.32 -19.69
C SER A 285 33.40 -9.94 -20.11
N VAL A 286 32.08 -9.87 -20.33
CA VAL A 286 31.34 -8.73 -19.77
C VAL A 286 30.95 -9.13 -18.35
N VAL A 287 31.75 -8.70 -17.37
CA VAL A 287 31.35 -8.77 -15.96
C VAL A 287 30.27 -7.71 -15.76
N ILE A 288 29.01 -8.10 -15.93
CA ILE A 288 27.90 -7.36 -15.37
C ILE A 288 27.91 -7.65 -13.87
N VAL A 289 28.11 -6.61 -13.07
CA VAL A 289 28.01 -6.69 -11.61
C VAL A 289 26.55 -7.00 -11.27
N ASP A 290 26.29 -8.27 -10.94
CA ASP A 290 25.01 -8.74 -10.43
C ASP A 290 24.73 -8.10 -9.06
N LEU A 291 23.81 -7.14 -9.02
CA LEU A 291 23.45 -6.37 -7.81
C LEU A 291 22.59 -7.16 -6.81
N ASP A 292 22.20 -8.41 -7.14
CA ASP A 292 21.37 -9.26 -6.29
C ASP A 292 22.00 -10.62 -5.93
N ALA A 293 23.30 -10.83 -6.19
CA ALA A 293 24.00 -12.02 -5.71
C ALA A 293 24.35 -11.92 -4.20
N PRO A 294 23.95 -12.89 -3.34
CA PRO A 294 24.38 -12.92 -1.95
C PRO A 294 25.90 -13.17 -1.84
N PRO A 295 26.59 -12.59 -0.85
CA PRO A 295 28.03 -12.71 -0.71
C PRO A 295 28.33 -14.13 -0.19
N HIS A 296 28.77 -14.99 -1.10
CA HIS A 296 29.15 -16.42 -0.93
C HIS A 296 28.15 -17.44 -1.47
N ARG A 297 28.27 -17.73 -2.77
CA ARG A 297 28.48 -19.11 -3.23
C ARG A 297 29.10 -19.11 -4.62
N SER A 298 30.31 -19.64 -4.67
CA SER A 298 31.11 -19.79 -5.89
C SER A 298 30.37 -20.55 -6.98
N SER A 299 30.52 -20.04 -8.19
CA SER A 299 30.78 -20.64 -9.52
C SER A 299 31.00 -22.15 -9.70
N ARG A 300 30.79 -23.02 -8.72
CA ARG A 300 31.16 -24.45 -8.75
C ARG A 300 30.03 -25.41 -9.14
N TRP A 301 28.79 -24.93 -9.25
CA TRP A 301 27.63 -25.80 -9.54
C TRP A 301 27.24 -25.87 -11.02
N LEU A 302 27.65 -24.91 -11.85
CA LEU A 302 27.35 -24.91 -13.29
C LEU A 302 28.36 -25.73 -14.12
N GLU A 303 29.58 -25.96 -13.61
CA GLU A 303 30.56 -26.82 -14.30
C GLU A 303 30.31 -28.33 -14.07
N LEU A 304 29.73 -28.72 -12.94
CA LEU A 304 29.51 -30.15 -12.62
C LEU A 304 28.38 -30.81 -13.43
N ASN A 305 27.42 -30.04 -13.95
CA ASN A 305 26.37 -30.58 -14.83
C ASN A 305 26.75 -30.62 -16.32
N LYS A 306 27.85 -29.99 -16.72
CA LYS A 306 28.37 -30.11 -18.09
C LYS A 306 29.25 -31.35 -18.28
N MET A 307 29.86 -31.88 -17.21
CA MET A 307 30.71 -33.07 -17.28
C MET A 307 29.95 -34.40 -17.16
N SER A 308 28.64 -34.42 -16.86
CA SER A 308 27.87 -35.68 -16.73
C SER A 308 27.04 -36.06 -17.97
N ASN A 309 27.10 -35.28 -19.05
CA ASN A 309 26.37 -35.57 -20.31
C ASN A 309 27.30 -35.84 -21.50
N GLU A 310 28.59 -36.01 -21.24
CA GLU A 310 29.55 -36.56 -22.19
C GLU A 310 30.24 -37.78 -21.56
N PHE A 311 29.46 -38.86 -21.37
CA PHE A 311 29.88 -40.27 -21.45
C PHE A 311 28.65 -41.17 -21.49
#